data_AF-S9WC99-F1
#
_entry.id   AF-S9WC99-F1
#
_cell.length_a   1.000
_cell.length_b   1.000
_cell.length_c   1.000
_cell.angle_alpha   90.00
_cell.angle_beta   90.00
_cell.angle_gamma   90.00
#
_symmetry.space_group_name_H-M   'P 1'
#
loop_
_entity.id
_entity.type
_entity.pdbx_description
1 polymer ?
#
loop_
_entity_poly.entity_id
_entity_poly.type
_entity_poly.pdbx_seq_one_letter_code
_entity_poly.pdbx_strand_id
1 'polypeptide(L)' 'MAPFWTNVLNYTYARGFIRIPIVLIVPILFNKYVLYQFEPAFQRWNKDHNQRDIWNRLEYKVKNDAEAEAEE' A
#
# COMPACT_ATOMS: atom_id res chain seq x y z
N MET A 1 35.60 23.26 5.21
CA MET A 1 34.78 22.47 4.25
C MET A 1 33.43 22.25 4.91
N ALA A 2 32.31 22.65 4.30
CA ALA A 2 31.00 22.44 4.93
C ALA A 2 30.68 20.92 4.97
N PRO A 3 30.06 20.41 6.05
CA PRO A 3 29.68 19.00 6.15
C PRO A 3 28.76 18.56 5.00
N PHE A 4 28.84 17.29 4.63
CA PHE A 4 28.08 16.73 3.50
C PHE A 4 26.59 17.08 3.57
N TRP A 5 25.93 16.83 4.70
CA TRP A 5 24.50 17.11 4.88
C TRP A 5 24.15 18.59 4.81
N THR A 6 25.07 19.46 5.24
CA THR A 6 24.91 20.91 5.14
C THR A 6 24.94 21.37 3.68
N ASN A 7 25.80 20.78 2.85
CA ASN A 7 25.79 21.04 1.42
C ASN A 7 24.51 20.52 0.77
N VAL A 8 24.10 19.28 1.07
CA VAL A 8 22.86 18.72 0.54
C VAL A 8 21.67 19.62 0.86
N LEU A 9 21.51 20.05 2.11
CA LEU A 9 20.44 20.95 2.51
C LEU A 9 20.46 22.27 1.73
N ASN A 10 21.62 22.93 1.64
CA ASN A 10 21.76 24.23 0.98
C ASN A 10 21.50 24.18 -0.53
N TYR A 11 21.82 23.06 -1.19
CA TYR A 11 21.65 22.91 -2.62
C TYR A 11 20.33 22.26 -3.03
N THR A 12 19.58 21.67 -2.10
CA THR A 12 18.29 21.00 -2.41
C THR A 12 17.11 21.62 -1.67
N TYR A 13 17.16 21.70 -0.34
CA TYR A 13 16.04 22.12 0.50
C TYR A 13 15.96 23.64 0.73
N ALA A 14 17.09 24.36 0.68
CA ALA A 14 17.10 25.81 0.83
C ALA A 14 16.57 26.57 -0.40
N ARG A 15 16.45 25.89 -1.55
CA ARG A 15 15.95 26.46 -2.81
C ARG A 15 14.52 26.00 -3.07
N GLY A 16 13.55 26.93 -2.99
CA GLY A 16 12.13 26.61 -3.09
C GLY A 16 11.73 25.82 -4.35
N PHE A 17 12.30 26.17 -5.51
CA PHE A 17 12.01 25.49 -6.78
C PHE A 17 12.53 24.05 -6.86
N ILE A 18 13.49 23.66 -6.01
CA ILE A 18 14.01 22.29 -5.91
C ILE A 18 13.29 21.54 -4.79
N ARG A 19 13.05 22.20 -3.65
CA ARG A 19 12.35 21.63 -2.49
C ARG A 19 10.94 21.17 -2.85
N ILE A 20 10.16 21.98 -3.55
CA ILE A 20 8.75 21.68 -3.83
C ILE A 20 8.59 20.35 -4.59
N PRO A 21 9.29 20.12 -5.72
CA PRO A 21 9.26 18.82 -6.39
C PRO A 21 9.68 17.66 -5.48
N ILE A 22 10.74 17.81 -4.68
CA ILE A 22 11.20 16.75 -3.75
C ILE A 22 10.10 16.39 -2.75
N VAL A 23 9.49 17.39 -2.11
CA VAL A 23 8.43 17.19 -1.10
C VAL A 23 7.18 16.54 -1.71
N LEU A 24 6.89 16.80 -2.98
CA LEU A 24 5.75 16.17 -3.68
C LEU A 24 6.07 14.74 -4.16
N ILE A 25 7.30 14.48 -4.62
CA ILE A 25 7.69 13.20 -5.20
C ILE A 25 8.00 12.16 -4.13
N VAL A 26 8.66 12.54 -3.03
CA VAL A 26 9.09 11.61 -1.97
C VAL A 26 7.92 10.79 -1.40
N PRO A 27 6.76 11.37 -1.04
CA PRO A 27 5.62 10.58 -0.55
C PRO A 27 5.08 9.58 -1.59
N ILE A 28 5.06 9.97 -2.87
CA ILE A 28 4.58 9.11 -3.96
C ILE A 28 5.50 7.89 -4.11
N LEU A 29 6.81 8.13 -4.15
CA LEU A 29 7.80 7.05 -4.23
C LEU A 29 7.80 6.20 -2.96
N PHE A 30 7.67 6.82 -1.78
CA PHE A 30 7.58 6.08 -0.52
C PHE A 30 6.36 5.16 -0.50
N ASN A 31 5.18 5.65 -0.88
CA ASN A 31 4.00 4.80 -0.98
C ASN A 31 4.24 3.65 -1.97
N LYS A 32 4.75 3.96 -3.17
CA LYS A 32 4.98 2.98 -4.24
C LYS A 32 5.98 1.89 -3.88
N TYR A 33 7.12 2.27 -3.32
CA TYR A 33 8.26 1.38 -3.15
C TYR A 33 8.43 0.87 -1.73
N VAL A 34 7.85 1.53 -0.73
CA VAL A 34 7.95 1.10 0.67
C VAL A 34 6.63 0.51 1.11
N LEU A 35 5.54 1.27 1.10
CA LEU A 35 4.26 0.78 1.65
C LEU A 35 3.68 -0.41 0.88
N TYR A 36 3.68 -0.37 -0.47
CA TYR A 36 3.19 -1.52 -1.24
C TYR A 36 4.01 -2.80 -1.06
N GLN A 37 5.27 -2.72 -0.61
CA GLN A 37 6.04 -3.94 -0.30
C GLN A 37 5.54 -4.64 0.97
N PHE A 38 4.89 -3.91 1.88
CA PHE A 38 4.31 -4.48 3.09
C PHE A 38 2.90 -5.03 2.85
N GLU A 39 2.25 -4.68 1.74
CA GLU A 39 0.91 -5.15 1.40
C GLU A 39 0.79 -6.69 1.41
N PRO A 40 1.71 -7.48 0.80
CA PRO A 40 1.63 -8.94 0.89
C PRO A 40 1.81 -9.46 2.32
N ALA A 41 2.66 -8.83 3.12
CA ALA A 41 2.86 -9.21 4.52
C ALA A 41 1.60 -8.90 5.36
N PHE A 42 0.97 -7.75 5.12
CA PHE A 42 -0.28 -7.36 5.76
C PHE A 42 -1.45 -8.28 5.36
N GLN A 43 -1.58 -8.62 4.08
CA GLN A 43 -2.58 -9.58 3.60
C GLN A 43 -2.37 -10.97 4.20
N ARG A 44 -1.12 -11.41 4.31
CA ARG A 44 -0.78 -12.69 4.95
C ARG A 44 -1.08 -12.68 6.45
N TRP A 45 -0.82 -11.57 7.13
CA TRP A 45 -1.14 -11.42 8.55
C TRP A 45 -2.65 -11.49 8.80
N ASN A 46 -3.43 -10.84 7.95
CA ASN A 46 -4.90 -10.79 8.05
C ASN A 46 -5.61 -11.89 7.27
N LYS A 47 -4.89 -12.96 6.92
CA LYS A 47 -5.46 -14.09 6.17
C LYS A 47 -6.75 -14.58 6.85
N ASP A 48 -7.78 -14.84 6.05
CA ASP A 48 -9.11 -15.29 6.48
C ASP A 48 -9.93 -14.24 7.25
N HIS A 49 -9.37 -13.06 7.49
CA HIS A 49 -10.02 -11.93 8.14
C HIS A 49 -10.09 -10.69 7.23
N ASN A 50 -9.48 -10.76 6.03
CA ASN A 50 -9.61 -9.74 5.02
C ASN A 50 -11.05 -9.69 4.48
N GLN A 51 -11.50 -8.50 4.11
CA GLN A 51 -12.81 -8.30 3.50
C GLN A 51 -13.01 -9.18 2.26
N ARG A 52 -11.97 -9.33 1.43
CA ARG A 52 -12.00 -10.21 0.26
C ARG A 52 -12.20 -11.69 0.63
N ASP A 53 -11.55 -12.16 1.68
CA ASP A 53 -11.67 -13.55 2.15
C ASP A 53 -13.07 -13.81 2.73
N ILE A 54 -13.64 -12.83 3.43
CA ILE A 54 -15.04 -12.88 3.90
C ILE A 54 -15.99 -12.95 2.72
N TRP A 55 -15.81 -12.10 1.70
CA TRP A 55 -16.66 -12.08 0.51
C TRP A 55 -16.60 -13.42 -0.24
N ASN A 56 -15.40 -13.94 -0.50
CA ASN A 56 -15.23 -15.24 -1.18
C ASN A 56 -15.94 -16.38 -0.43
N ARG A 57 -15.89 -16.37 0.91
CA ARG A 57 -16.62 -17.38 1.72
C ARG A 57 -18.13 -17.22 1.63
N LEU A 58 -18.64 -15.99 1.59
CA LEU A 58 -20.06 -15.73 1.43
C LEU A 58 -20.54 -16.18 0.06
N GLU A 59 -19.79 -15.85 -0.99
CA GLU A 59 -20.09 -16.28 -2.36
C GLU A 59 -20.11 -17.81 -2.49
N TYR A 60 -19.14 -18.49 -1.88
CA TYR A 60 -19.12 -19.95 -1.83
C TYR A 60 -20.34 -20.55 -1.12
N LYS A 61 -20.75 -19.97 0.02
CA LYS A 61 -21.95 -20.43 0.75
C LYS A 61 -23.22 -20.26 -0.08
N VAL A 62 -23.44 -19.07 -0.65
CA VAL A 62 -24.62 -18.79 -1.48
C VAL A 62 -24.70 -19.74 -2.66
N LYS A 63 -23.55 -20.05 -3.29
CA LYS A 63 -23.51 -21.00 -4.40
C LYS A 63 -23.89 -22.42 -3.96
N ASN A 64 -23.34 -22.91 -2.85
CA ASN A 64 -23.67 -24.23 -2.33
C ASN A 64 -25.15 -24.33 -1.91
N ASP A 65 -25.69 -23.27 -1.31
CA ASP A 65 -27.11 -23.23 -0.92
C ASP A 65 -28.01 -23.30 -2.18
N ALA A 66 -27.66 -22.58 -3.25
CA ALA A 66 -28.38 -22.62 -4.51
C ALA A 66 -28.29 -23.98 -5.23
N GLU A 67 -27.16 -24.68 -5.14
CA GLU A 67 -26.99 -26.03 -5.69
C GLU A 67 -27.79 -27.06 -4.89
N ALA A 68 -27.81 -26.95 -3.55
CA ALA A 68 -28.61 -27.82 -2.68
C ALA A 68 -30.13 -27.64 -2.89
N GLU A 69 -30.59 -26.40 -3.05
CA GLU A 69 -32.00 -26.10 -3.38
C GLU A 69 -32.42 -26.59 -4.77
N ALA A 70 -31.48 -26.76 -5.71
CA ALA A 70 -31.77 -27.28 -7.05
C ALA A 70 -31.79 -28.82 -7.12
N GLU A 71 -31.26 -29.49 -6.09
CA GLU A 71 -31.23 -30.96 -5.96
C GLU A 71 -32.42 -31.53 -5.15
N GLU A 72 -33.17 -30.69 -4.42
CA GLU A 72 -34.49 -31.00 -3.82
C GLU A 72 -35.66 -30.87 -4.81
#